data_AF-A0A520DXT1-F1
#
_entry.id   AF-A0A520DXT1-F1
#
_cell.length_a   1.000
_cell.length_b   1.000
_cell.length_c   1.000
_cell.angle_alpha   90.00
_cell.angle_beta   90.00
_cell.angle_gamma   90.00
#
_symmetry.space_group_name_H-M   'P 1'
#
loop_
_entity.id
_entity.type
_entity.pdbx_description
1 polymer ?
#
loop_
_entity_poly.entity_id
_entity_poly.type
_entity_poly.pdbx_seq_one_letter_code
_entity_poly.pdbx_strand_id
1 'polypeptide(L)'
;VDLFQGFQKMNQIKQNRILLDADKTNVEKIKNDLILQVVTAYMQILFNRDLLKASKQQLEVAKQTLNREQSLLDAGTKTIADVSQAKSQVATSELDVTNAQNNLSISYLTLNQLMEMPPQYSFEVQAPMVTETANIGDNYDIAQVYNNALNTFPDVKLAALRTAAAEKEIAIAKGAYSPRLSLNGGLGSNYSSGRQELVSTTPNGTREIGRTATTNESVVVPNFTTIFANQKFVEQIQENFNQSIGINLSIPIFNGYAVRSNVRRAKLQYQNTQVQEQLTKNNLNRVISQAVVDLKAAQGRYQSTTNVFNAQKDAFYAVEQRYEQGLVNSLDFSTSQTNRNKAEIDMIQAKYDLIFRAKVIDYYLGKQITF
;
A
#
# COMPACT_ATOMS: atom_id res chain seq x y z
N VAL A 1 35.32 16.55 7.04
CA VAL A 1 34.75 16.46 5.68
C VAL A 1 35.46 15.37 4.90
N ASP A 2 34.71 14.51 4.22
CA ASP A 2 35.28 13.48 3.35
C ASP A 2 35.60 14.06 1.98
N LEU A 3 36.88 14.05 1.59
CA LEU A 3 37.33 14.51 0.28
C LEU A 3 37.28 13.38 -0.75
N PHE A 4 37.69 12.17 -0.36
CA PHE A 4 37.64 10.99 -1.20
C PHE A 4 37.35 9.74 -0.38
N GLN A 5 36.44 8.89 -0.88
CA GLN A 5 36.09 7.61 -0.26
C GLN A 5 35.81 6.57 -1.34
N GLY A 6 36.71 6.37 -2.30
CA GLY A 6 36.51 5.37 -3.37
C GLY A 6 35.22 5.54 -4.18
N PHE A 7 34.79 6.78 -4.39
CA PHE A 7 33.50 7.14 -5.02
C PHE A 7 32.25 6.54 -4.34
N GLN A 8 32.34 6.06 -3.09
CA GLN A 8 31.20 5.49 -2.36
C GLN A 8 30.03 6.48 -2.29
N LYS A 9 30.29 7.71 -1.87
CA LYS A 9 29.27 8.77 -1.77
C LYS A 9 28.62 9.10 -3.12
N MET A 10 29.40 9.13 -4.21
CA MET A 10 28.88 9.38 -5.55
C MET A 10 27.95 8.25 -6.02
N ASN A 11 28.35 7.00 -5.82
CA ASN A 11 27.53 5.85 -6.18
C ASN A 11 26.30 5.72 -5.27
N GLN A 12 26.40 6.11 -4.00
CA GLN A 12 25.27 6.18 -3.07
C GLN A 12 24.25 7.25 -3.51
N ILE A 13 24.69 8.42 -3.96
CA ILE A 13 23.79 9.43 -4.54
C ILE A 13 23.10 8.89 -5.79
N LYS A 14 23.83 8.20 -6.68
CA LYS A 14 23.23 7.56 -7.86
C LYS A 14 22.21 6.48 -7.49
N GLN A 15 22.52 5.64 -6.50
CA GLN A 15 21.59 4.64 -5.97
C GLN A 15 20.34 5.30 -5.40
N ASN A 16 20.49 6.33 -4.57
CA ASN A 16 19.37 7.04 -3.95
C ASN A 16 18.47 7.72 -4.99
N ARG A 17 19.02 8.20 -6.11
CA ARG A 17 18.21 8.71 -7.23
C ARG A 17 17.36 7.62 -7.88
N ILE A 18 17.94 6.44 -8.12
CA ILE A 18 17.20 5.29 -8.66
C ILE A 18 16.11 4.84 -7.68
N LEU A 19 16.42 4.81 -6.38
CA LEU A 19 15.45 4.50 -5.33
C LEU A 19 14.32 5.54 -5.26
N LEU A 20 14.62 6.83 -5.42
CA LEU A 20 13.59 7.86 -5.51
C LEU A 20 12.65 7.62 -6.70
N ASP A 21 13.17 7.23 -7.86
CA ASP A 21 12.32 6.89 -9.02
C ASP A 21 11.54 5.59 -8.79
N ALA A 22 12.10 4.64 -8.02
CA ALA A 22 11.39 3.44 -7.57
C ALA A 22 10.22 3.83 -6.66
N ASP A 23 10.43 4.74 -5.70
CA ASP A 23 9.38 5.19 -4.79
C ASP A 23 8.27 5.96 -5.52
N LYS A 24 8.62 6.83 -6.49
CA LYS A 24 7.61 7.45 -7.38
C LYS A 24 6.80 6.41 -8.15
N THR A 25 7.46 5.38 -8.68
CA THR A 25 6.78 4.29 -9.39
C THR A 25 5.89 3.48 -8.45
N ASN A 26 6.31 3.29 -7.19
CA ASN A 26 5.51 2.64 -6.16
C ASN A 26 4.25 3.44 -5.80
N VAL A 27 4.31 4.78 -5.84
CA VAL A 27 3.11 5.63 -5.69
C VAL A 27 2.11 5.37 -6.83
N GLU A 28 2.58 5.31 -8.09
CA GLU A 28 1.70 4.99 -9.23
C GLU A 28 1.08 3.59 -9.11
N LYS A 29 1.86 2.62 -8.61
CA LYS A 29 1.31 1.29 -8.29
C LYS A 29 0.19 1.36 -7.26
N ILE A 30 0.43 2.04 -6.13
CA ILE A 30 -0.57 2.17 -5.05
C ILE A 30 -1.83 2.88 -5.55
N LYS A 31 -1.69 3.92 -6.38
CA LYS A 31 -2.83 4.59 -7.01
C LYS A 31 -3.65 3.63 -7.85
N ASN A 32 -2.99 2.81 -8.67
CA ASN A 32 -3.69 1.84 -9.50
C ASN A 32 -4.38 0.74 -8.67
N ASP A 33 -3.72 0.23 -7.63
CA ASP A 33 -4.30 -0.74 -6.71
C ASP A 33 -5.55 -0.16 -6.02
N LEU A 34 -5.50 1.12 -5.60
CA LEU A 34 -6.64 1.84 -5.02
C LEU A 34 -7.78 2.01 -6.03
N ILE A 35 -7.47 2.38 -7.28
CA ILE A 35 -8.47 2.48 -8.35
C ILE A 35 -9.19 1.14 -8.52
N LEU A 36 -8.47 0.02 -8.60
CA LEU A 36 -9.08 -1.31 -8.70
C LEU A 36 -9.96 -1.66 -7.50
N GLN A 37 -9.54 -1.30 -6.28
CA GLN A 37 -10.35 -1.51 -5.08
C GLN A 37 -11.65 -0.71 -5.12
N VAL A 38 -11.58 0.57 -5.49
CA VAL A 38 -12.75 1.45 -5.65
C VAL A 38 -13.70 0.90 -6.70
N VAL A 39 -13.16 0.46 -7.84
CA VAL A 39 -13.94 -0.17 -8.92
C VAL A 39 -14.62 -1.45 -8.46
N THR A 40 -13.91 -2.30 -7.72
CA THR A 40 -14.47 -3.54 -7.16
C THR A 40 -15.62 -3.22 -6.20
N ALA A 41 -15.44 -2.25 -5.30
CA ALA A 41 -16.48 -1.82 -4.36
C ALA A 41 -17.70 -1.22 -5.08
N TYR A 42 -17.46 -0.38 -6.10
CA TYR A 42 -18.50 0.18 -6.96
C TYR A 42 -19.34 -0.91 -7.65
N MET A 43 -18.67 -1.90 -8.26
CA MET A 43 -19.35 -3.04 -8.89
C MET A 43 -20.16 -3.87 -7.90
N GLN A 44 -19.64 -4.06 -6.68
CA GLN A 44 -20.33 -4.78 -5.62
C GLN A 44 -21.60 -4.05 -5.15
N ILE A 45 -21.58 -2.71 -5.10
CA ILE A 45 -22.77 -1.89 -4.81
C ILE A 45 -23.84 -2.12 -5.87
N LEU A 46 -23.47 -2.04 -7.15
CA LEU A 46 -24.41 -2.23 -8.24
C LEU A 46 -25.03 -3.63 -8.24
N PHE A 47 -24.21 -4.67 -8.02
CA PHE A 47 -24.66 -6.03 -7.85
C PHE A 47 -25.66 -6.17 -6.68
N ASN A 48 -25.28 -5.71 -5.48
CA ASN A 48 -26.11 -5.83 -4.29
C ASN A 48 -27.41 -5.01 -4.39
N ARG A 49 -27.39 -3.90 -5.13
CA ARG A 49 -28.59 -3.10 -5.41
C ARG A 49 -29.57 -3.85 -6.30
N ASP A 50 -29.10 -4.45 -7.38
CA ASP A 50 -29.94 -5.24 -8.28
C ASP A 50 -30.43 -6.54 -7.59
N LEU A 51 -29.59 -7.14 -6.75
CA LEU A 51 -29.99 -8.27 -5.90
C LEU A 51 -31.11 -7.88 -4.92
N LEU A 52 -30.98 -6.75 -4.21
CA LEU A 52 -32.03 -6.25 -3.33
C LEU A 52 -33.33 -5.97 -4.09
N LYS A 53 -33.24 -5.43 -5.30
CA LYS A 53 -34.40 -5.21 -6.17
C LYS A 53 -35.09 -6.54 -6.51
N ALA A 54 -34.33 -7.55 -6.92
CA ALA A 54 -34.85 -8.88 -7.23
C ALA A 54 -35.48 -9.54 -5.97
N SER A 55 -34.80 -9.53 -4.82
CA SER A 55 -35.32 -10.08 -3.56
C SER A 55 -36.62 -9.39 -3.12
N LYS A 56 -36.73 -8.06 -3.27
CA LYS A 56 -37.97 -7.33 -2.98
C LYS A 56 -39.12 -7.77 -3.89
N GLN A 57 -38.86 -7.91 -5.20
CA GLN A 57 -39.87 -8.40 -6.15
C GLN A 57 -40.32 -9.82 -5.80
N GLN A 58 -39.40 -10.69 -5.37
CA GLN A 58 -39.71 -12.04 -4.94
C GLN A 58 -40.58 -12.08 -3.68
N LEU A 59 -40.27 -11.23 -2.69
CA LEU A 59 -41.10 -11.07 -1.50
C LEU A 59 -42.52 -10.63 -1.83
N GLU A 60 -42.68 -9.67 -2.74
CA GLU A 60 -44.01 -9.21 -3.15
C GLU A 60 -44.82 -10.32 -3.84
N VAL A 61 -44.20 -11.13 -4.70
CA VAL A 61 -44.86 -12.32 -5.29
C VAL A 61 -45.22 -13.36 -4.22
N ALA A 62 -44.34 -13.59 -3.24
CA ALA A 62 -44.61 -14.52 -2.14
C ALA A 62 -45.79 -14.06 -1.27
N LYS A 63 -45.87 -12.76 -0.96
CA LYS A 63 -47.01 -12.17 -0.22
C LYS A 63 -48.31 -12.28 -1.00
N GLN A 64 -48.30 -11.99 -2.30
CA GLN A 64 -49.47 -12.15 -3.16
C GLN A 64 -49.95 -13.61 -3.18
N THR A 65 -49.02 -14.56 -3.26
CA THR A 65 -49.31 -15.99 -3.20
C THR A 65 -49.94 -16.36 -1.86
N LEU A 66 -49.37 -15.91 -0.73
CA LEU A 66 -49.94 -16.15 0.61
C LEU A 66 -51.36 -15.60 0.74
N ASN A 67 -51.61 -14.37 0.28
CA ASN A 67 -52.95 -13.77 0.32
C ASN A 67 -53.98 -14.57 -0.48
N ARG A 68 -53.57 -15.09 -1.65
CA ARG A 68 -54.38 -15.98 -2.46
C ARG A 68 -54.68 -17.30 -1.74
N GLU A 69 -53.66 -17.98 -1.20
CA GLU A 69 -53.86 -19.24 -0.47
C GLU A 69 -54.76 -19.07 0.75
N GLN A 70 -54.63 -17.96 1.47
CA GLN A 70 -55.48 -17.65 2.62
C GLN A 70 -56.94 -17.48 2.19
N SER A 71 -57.18 -16.72 1.12
CA SER A 71 -58.54 -16.51 0.59
C SER A 71 -59.18 -17.81 0.11
N LEU A 72 -58.39 -18.69 -0.50
CA LEU A 72 -58.85 -20.00 -0.97
C LEU A 72 -59.07 -21.01 0.18
N LEU A 73 -58.31 -20.92 1.26
CA LEU A 73 -58.54 -21.68 2.50
C LEU A 73 -59.84 -21.23 3.16
N ASP A 74 -60.08 -19.93 3.24
CA ASP A 74 -61.32 -19.36 3.81
C ASP A 74 -62.55 -19.77 2.99
N ALA A 75 -62.38 -19.91 1.67
CA ALA A 75 -63.39 -20.49 0.75
C ALA A 75 -63.47 -22.04 0.80
N GLY A 76 -62.62 -22.71 1.59
CA GLY A 76 -62.60 -24.17 1.79
C GLY A 76 -61.95 -24.98 0.66
N THR A 77 -61.25 -24.34 -0.27
CA THR A 77 -60.67 -24.97 -1.48
C THR A 77 -59.18 -25.32 -1.37
N LYS A 78 -58.50 -24.86 -0.31
CA LYS A 78 -57.08 -25.11 -0.04
C LYS A 78 -56.87 -25.63 1.39
N THR A 79 -55.71 -26.20 1.65
CA THR A 79 -55.38 -26.78 2.96
C THR A 79 -54.54 -25.84 3.83
N ILE A 80 -54.54 -26.08 5.15
CA ILE A 80 -53.63 -25.39 6.08
C ILE A 80 -52.17 -25.64 5.70
N ALA A 81 -51.85 -26.80 5.11
CA ALA A 81 -50.50 -27.11 4.63
C ALA A 81 -50.07 -26.16 3.50
N ASP A 82 -50.95 -25.86 2.54
CA ASP A 82 -50.68 -24.92 1.44
C ASP A 82 -50.40 -23.50 1.96
N VAL A 83 -51.23 -23.03 2.90
CA VAL A 83 -51.03 -21.72 3.55
C VAL A 83 -49.73 -21.70 4.35
N SER A 84 -49.41 -22.79 5.05
CA SER A 84 -48.17 -22.89 5.85
C SER A 84 -46.93 -22.88 4.95
N GLN A 85 -46.99 -23.53 3.78
CA GLN A 85 -45.92 -23.48 2.78
C GLN A 85 -45.76 -22.06 2.21
N ALA A 86 -46.85 -21.37 1.89
CA ALA A 86 -46.80 -19.98 1.43
C ALA A 86 -46.24 -19.03 2.50
N LYS A 87 -46.60 -19.22 3.78
CA LYS A 87 -46.02 -18.48 4.92
C LYS A 87 -44.52 -18.71 5.05
N SER A 88 -44.07 -19.96 4.90
CA SER A 88 -42.65 -20.31 4.89
C SER A 88 -41.90 -19.54 3.79
N GLN A 89 -42.46 -19.51 2.57
CA GLN A 89 -41.86 -18.79 1.44
C GLN A 89 -41.76 -17.27 1.68
N VAL A 90 -42.78 -16.66 2.31
CA VAL A 90 -42.73 -15.26 2.72
C VAL A 90 -41.59 -15.04 3.71
N ALA A 91 -41.50 -15.85 4.76
CA ALA A 91 -40.45 -15.72 5.77
C ALA A 91 -39.03 -15.88 5.18
N THR A 92 -38.84 -16.83 4.26
CA THR A 92 -37.57 -16.96 3.51
C THR A 92 -37.27 -15.72 2.67
N SER A 93 -38.26 -15.19 1.96
CA SER A 93 -38.07 -14.00 1.11
C SER A 93 -37.80 -12.73 1.93
N GLU A 94 -38.39 -12.59 3.12
CA GLU A 94 -38.10 -11.50 4.06
C GLU A 94 -36.66 -11.57 4.59
N LEU A 95 -36.19 -12.79 4.89
CA LEU A 95 -34.80 -13.02 5.26
C LEU A 95 -33.85 -12.65 4.11
N ASP A 96 -34.16 -13.03 2.88
CA ASP A 96 -33.35 -12.70 1.71
C ASP A 96 -33.28 -11.19 1.46
N VAL A 97 -34.40 -10.46 1.60
CA VAL A 97 -34.43 -8.99 1.52
C VAL A 97 -33.56 -8.37 2.60
N THR A 98 -33.66 -8.86 3.84
CA THR A 98 -32.86 -8.38 4.97
C THR A 98 -31.36 -8.58 4.71
N ASN A 99 -30.97 -9.76 4.23
CA ASN A 99 -29.59 -10.08 3.88
C ASN A 99 -29.08 -9.21 2.72
N ALA A 100 -29.86 -9.04 1.66
CA ALA A 100 -29.50 -8.20 0.53
C ALA A 100 -29.36 -6.72 0.94
N GLN A 101 -30.21 -6.23 1.84
CA GLN A 101 -30.13 -4.87 2.37
C GLN A 101 -28.89 -4.66 3.25
N ASN A 102 -28.54 -5.64 4.09
CA ASN A 102 -27.31 -5.61 4.87
C ASN A 102 -26.08 -5.61 3.98
N ASN A 103 -26.03 -6.48 2.96
CA ASN A 103 -24.93 -6.57 2.00
C ASN A 103 -24.75 -5.26 1.21
N LEU A 104 -25.86 -4.62 0.80
CA LEU A 104 -25.81 -3.32 0.14
C LEU A 104 -25.24 -2.24 1.07
N SER A 105 -25.69 -2.20 2.32
CA SER A 105 -25.22 -1.23 3.32
C SER A 105 -23.72 -1.40 3.61
N ILE A 106 -23.26 -2.64 3.74
CA ILE A 106 -21.83 -2.96 3.89
C ILE A 106 -21.03 -2.50 2.67
N SER A 107 -21.56 -2.70 1.46
CA SER A 107 -20.85 -2.30 0.23
C SER A 107 -20.67 -0.79 0.12
N TYR A 108 -21.69 -0.01 0.51
CA TYR A 108 -21.57 1.45 0.63
C TYR A 108 -20.58 1.87 1.72
N LEU A 109 -20.59 1.20 2.87
CA LEU A 109 -19.62 1.46 3.93
C LEU A 109 -18.18 1.19 3.47
N THR A 110 -17.94 0.09 2.75
CA THR A 110 -16.62 -0.21 2.17
C THR A 110 -16.17 0.87 1.19
N LEU A 111 -17.06 1.31 0.29
CA LEU A 111 -16.71 2.39 -0.64
C LEU A 111 -16.45 3.73 0.09
N ASN A 112 -17.24 4.06 1.11
CA ASN A 112 -16.99 5.22 1.97
C ASN A 112 -15.61 5.16 2.64
N GLN A 113 -15.22 4.01 3.18
CA GLN A 113 -13.91 3.82 3.79
C GLN A 113 -12.77 3.96 2.78
N LEU A 114 -12.92 3.43 1.56
CA LEU A 114 -11.93 3.57 0.49
C LEU A 114 -11.80 5.01 -0.02
N MET A 115 -12.88 5.78 0.00
CA MET A 115 -12.89 7.20 -0.39
C MET A 115 -12.58 8.14 0.78
N GLU A 116 -12.27 7.59 1.97
CA GLU A 116 -12.07 8.33 3.22
C GLU A 116 -13.23 9.29 3.56
N MET A 117 -14.45 8.94 3.13
CA MET A 117 -15.65 9.75 3.37
C MET A 117 -16.28 9.41 4.72
N PRO A 118 -16.73 10.41 5.50
CA PRO A 118 -17.44 10.16 6.75
C PRO A 118 -18.71 9.32 6.53
N PRO A 119 -19.08 8.40 7.44
CA PRO A 119 -20.19 7.46 7.25
C PRO A 119 -21.58 8.11 7.07
N GLN A 120 -21.69 9.37 7.48
CA GLN A 120 -22.91 10.18 7.41
C GLN A 120 -23.19 10.77 6.02
N TYR A 121 -22.25 10.70 5.08
CA TYR A 121 -22.48 11.09 3.70
C TYR A 121 -23.23 9.97 2.96
N SER A 122 -24.42 10.28 2.46
CA SER A 122 -25.16 9.42 1.55
C SER A 122 -24.98 9.90 0.11
N PHE A 123 -24.74 8.96 -0.79
CA PHE A 123 -24.77 9.18 -2.23
C PHE A 123 -25.38 7.95 -2.90
N GLU A 124 -25.90 8.13 -4.10
CA GLU A 124 -26.39 7.03 -4.92
C GLU A 124 -25.44 6.77 -6.07
N VAL A 125 -25.05 5.51 -6.20
CA VAL A 125 -24.21 5.06 -7.31
C VAL A 125 -25.08 4.90 -8.57
N GLN A 126 -24.74 5.62 -9.64
CA GLN A 126 -25.37 5.43 -10.94
C GLN A 126 -24.79 4.20 -11.62
N ALA A 127 -25.65 3.34 -12.20
CA ALA A 127 -25.18 2.21 -12.99
C ALA A 127 -24.67 2.69 -14.35
N PRO A 128 -23.57 2.12 -14.88
CA PRO A 128 -23.12 2.40 -16.22
C PRO A 128 -24.19 1.88 -17.20
N MET A 129 -24.41 2.60 -18.29
CA MET A 129 -25.33 2.13 -19.33
C MET A 129 -24.73 0.86 -19.95
N VAL A 130 -25.44 -0.27 -19.83
CA VAL A 130 -25.03 -1.61 -20.32
C VAL A 130 -24.87 -1.66 -21.86
N THR A 131 -25.19 -0.56 -22.55
CA THR A 131 -25.05 -0.37 -23.99
C THR A 131 -23.61 -0.42 -24.50
N GLU A 132 -22.59 -0.33 -23.65
CA GLU A 132 -21.18 -0.56 -24.02
C GLU A 132 -20.71 -2.02 -23.88
N THR A 133 -21.64 -2.98 -23.94
CA THR A 133 -21.26 -4.39 -24.22
C THR A 133 -20.84 -4.61 -25.69
N ALA A 134 -20.97 -3.58 -26.54
CA ALA A 134 -20.53 -3.58 -27.93
C ALA A 134 -19.02 -3.29 -28.05
N ASN A 135 -18.21 -4.30 -27.73
CA ASN A 135 -16.86 -4.62 -28.27
C ASN A 135 -16.10 -5.57 -27.33
N ILE A 136 -16.80 -6.40 -26.55
CA ILE A 136 -16.15 -7.50 -25.81
C ILE A 136 -15.82 -8.68 -26.78
N GLY A 137 -15.84 -8.46 -28.09
CA GLY A 137 -15.55 -9.45 -29.12
C GLY A 137 -14.08 -9.51 -29.56
N ASP A 138 -13.22 -8.63 -29.05
CA ASP A 138 -11.81 -8.68 -29.38
C ASP A 138 -11.19 -9.92 -28.76
N ASN A 139 -10.74 -10.83 -29.61
CA ASN A 139 -9.97 -12.00 -29.22
C ASN A 139 -8.59 -11.50 -28.76
N TYR A 140 -8.51 -11.04 -27.50
CA TYR A 140 -7.29 -10.46 -26.95
C TYR A 140 -6.16 -11.49 -27.00
N ASP A 141 -5.12 -11.20 -27.78
CA ASP A 141 -3.91 -12.01 -27.78
C ASP A 141 -3.12 -11.73 -26.47
N ILE A 142 -2.93 -12.79 -25.68
CA ILE A 142 -2.19 -12.76 -24.41
C ILE A 142 -0.80 -12.14 -24.63
N ALA A 143 -0.13 -12.49 -25.74
CA ALA A 143 1.21 -11.99 -26.02
C ALA A 143 1.20 -10.47 -26.26
N GLN A 144 0.21 -9.96 -26.99
CA GLN A 144 0.05 -8.53 -27.24
C GLN A 144 -0.26 -7.75 -25.96
N VAL A 145 -1.19 -8.25 -25.14
CA VAL A 145 -1.58 -7.63 -23.86
C VAL A 145 -0.37 -7.60 -22.91
N TYR A 146 0.40 -8.69 -22.83
CA TYR A 146 1.60 -8.76 -22.00
C TYR A 146 2.70 -7.79 -22.45
N ASN A 147 2.98 -7.69 -23.74
CA ASN A 147 4.00 -6.77 -24.26
C ASN A 147 3.65 -5.31 -24.01
N ASN A 148 2.37 -4.95 -24.11
CA ASN A 148 1.90 -3.61 -23.73
C ASN A 148 2.06 -3.37 -22.23
N ALA A 149 1.65 -4.34 -21.39
CA ALA A 149 1.75 -4.23 -19.94
C ALA A 149 3.20 -4.11 -19.45
N LEU A 150 4.17 -4.78 -20.08
CA LEU A 150 5.59 -4.68 -19.68
C LEU A 150 6.14 -3.25 -19.64
N ASN A 151 5.65 -2.37 -20.52
CA ASN A 151 6.11 -0.99 -20.61
C ASN A 151 5.25 0.00 -19.82
N THR A 152 3.98 -0.33 -19.59
CA THR A 152 3.01 0.57 -18.97
C THR A 152 2.86 0.29 -17.47
N PHE A 153 3.04 -0.95 -17.02
CA PHE A 153 2.72 -1.34 -15.64
C PHE A 153 3.83 -1.00 -14.65
N PRO A 154 3.50 -0.36 -13.51
CA PRO A 154 4.48 0.11 -12.54
C PRO A 154 5.22 -1.04 -11.82
N ASP A 155 4.63 -2.24 -11.70
CA ASP A 155 5.24 -3.37 -11.00
C ASP A 155 6.58 -3.83 -11.58
N VAL A 156 6.62 -4.01 -12.91
CA VAL A 156 7.84 -4.47 -13.61
C VAL A 156 8.89 -3.37 -13.59
N LYS A 157 8.47 -2.12 -13.83
CA LYS A 157 9.35 -0.95 -13.75
C LYS A 157 9.95 -0.77 -12.36
N LEU A 158 9.15 -0.95 -11.30
CA LEU A 158 9.58 -0.90 -9.91
C LEU A 158 10.64 -1.97 -9.61
N ALA A 159 10.41 -3.20 -10.06
CA ALA A 159 11.36 -4.28 -9.87
C ALA A 159 12.68 -4.02 -10.61
N ALA A 160 12.63 -3.54 -11.85
CA ALA A 160 13.81 -3.17 -12.63
C ALA A 160 14.62 -2.04 -11.99
N LEU A 161 13.96 -1.00 -11.44
CA LEU A 161 14.62 0.09 -10.72
C LEU A 161 15.32 -0.42 -9.44
N ARG A 162 14.70 -1.36 -8.71
CA ARG A 162 15.33 -2.01 -7.54
C ARG A 162 16.56 -2.84 -7.93
N THR A 163 16.50 -3.56 -9.06
CA THR A 163 17.66 -4.27 -9.63
C THR A 163 18.80 -3.31 -9.95
N ALA A 164 18.50 -2.20 -10.63
CA ALA A 164 19.49 -1.16 -10.96
C ALA A 164 20.09 -0.49 -9.71
N ALA A 165 19.29 -0.30 -8.66
CA ALA A 165 19.78 0.21 -7.38
C ALA A 165 20.73 -0.78 -6.68
N ALA A 166 20.42 -2.08 -6.69
CA ALA A 166 21.28 -3.13 -6.15
C ALA A 166 22.61 -3.24 -6.93
N GLU A 167 22.60 -2.99 -8.24
CA GLU A 167 23.82 -2.92 -9.04
C GLU A 167 24.77 -1.80 -8.55
N LYS A 168 24.22 -0.62 -8.22
CA LYS A 168 25.02 0.48 -7.64
C LYS A 168 25.57 0.14 -6.26
N GLU A 169 24.89 -0.70 -5.49
CA GLU A 169 25.38 -1.21 -4.20
C GLU A 169 26.71 -1.97 -4.35
N ILE A 170 26.88 -2.73 -5.44
CA ILE A 170 28.16 -3.40 -5.75
C ILE A 170 29.28 -2.37 -5.90
N ALA A 171 29.02 -1.26 -6.59
CA ALA A 171 30.01 -0.19 -6.78
C ALA A 171 30.35 0.52 -5.45
N ILE A 172 29.35 0.73 -4.58
CA ILE A 172 29.56 1.27 -3.23
C ILE A 172 30.41 0.31 -2.38
N ALA A 173 30.11 -0.98 -2.41
CA ALA A 173 30.88 -2.00 -1.69
C ALA A 173 32.33 -2.08 -2.20
N LYS A 174 32.54 -2.02 -3.53
CA LYS A 174 33.89 -1.98 -4.13
C LYS A 174 34.68 -0.74 -3.75
N GLY A 175 34.02 0.40 -3.56
CA GLY A 175 34.68 1.65 -3.14
C GLY A 175 35.41 1.53 -1.80
N ALA A 176 35.05 0.58 -0.95
CA ALA A 176 35.72 0.33 0.32
C ALA A 176 37.13 -0.29 0.17
N TYR A 177 37.52 -0.73 -1.03
CA TYR A 177 38.92 -1.10 -1.34
C TYR A 177 39.83 0.11 -1.55
N SER A 178 39.26 1.29 -1.77
CA SER A 178 40.03 2.49 -2.09
C SER A 178 40.51 3.21 -0.83
N PRO A 179 41.58 4.02 -0.94
CA PRO A 179 41.95 4.98 0.10
C PRO A 179 40.80 5.92 0.46
N ARG A 180 40.81 6.38 1.71
CA ARG A 180 39.92 7.43 2.21
C ARG A 180 40.75 8.66 2.57
N LEU A 181 40.40 9.79 1.99
CA LEU A 181 40.99 11.09 2.27
C LEU A 181 39.94 11.96 2.96
N SER A 182 40.24 12.45 4.15
CA SER A 182 39.38 13.38 4.88
C SER A 182 40.15 14.62 5.31
N LEU A 183 39.43 15.75 5.35
CA LEU A 183 39.89 17.03 5.89
C LEU A 183 39.16 17.28 7.20
N ASN A 184 39.92 17.49 8.27
CA ASN A 184 39.41 17.84 9.58
C ASN A 184 39.89 19.24 9.93
N GLY A 185 39.04 20.02 10.57
CA GLY A 185 39.37 21.35 11.04
C GLY A 185 38.64 21.62 12.34
N GLY A 186 39.29 22.31 13.26
CA GLY A 186 38.73 22.65 14.55
C GLY A 186 39.21 24.01 15.01
N LEU A 187 38.27 24.80 15.53
CA LEU A 187 38.53 26.03 16.27
C LEU A 187 37.98 25.81 17.67
N GLY A 188 38.79 26.11 18.69
CA GLY A 188 38.40 25.87 20.07
C GLY A 188 39.15 26.78 21.02
N SER A 189 38.64 26.89 22.25
CA SER A 189 39.37 27.52 23.34
C SER A 189 38.99 26.83 24.63
N ASN A 190 39.92 26.77 25.58
CA ASN A 190 39.71 26.11 26.86
C ASN A 190 39.82 27.13 28.00
N TYR A 191 38.91 27.00 28.96
CA TYR A 191 38.96 27.76 30.22
C TYR A 191 39.44 26.85 31.34
N SER A 192 40.25 27.38 32.26
CA SER A 192 40.64 26.68 33.48
C SER A 192 40.43 27.56 34.70
N SER A 193 39.69 27.05 35.68
CA SER A 193 39.47 27.73 36.97
C SER A 193 40.72 27.82 37.83
N GLY A 194 41.78 27.06 37.52
CA GLY A 194 43.06 27.09 38.24
C GLY A 194 44.09 28.04 37.64
N ARG A 195 43.75 28.76 36.56
CA ARG A 195 44.70 29.65 35.88
C ARG A 195 44.80 30.98 36.61
N GLN A 196 46.01 31.29 37.07
CA GLN A 196 46.31 32.49 37.85
C GLN A 196 47.29 33.39 37.11
N GLU A 197 47.10 34.70 37.27
CA GLU A 197 47.99 35.75 36.75
C GLU A 197 48.62 36.51 37.93
N LEU A 198 49.88 36.93 37.75
CA LEU A 198 50.58 37.74 38.74
C LEU A 198 50.01 39.17 38.72
N VAL A 199 49.35 39.58 39.80
CA VAL A 199 48.76 40.93 39.90
C VAL A 199 49.78 41.94 40.40
N SER A 200 50.59 41.56 41.39
CA SER A 200 51.62 42.45 41.95
C SER A 200 52.66 41.68 42.75
N THR A 201 53.88 42.20 42.77
CA THR A 201 54.95 41.75 43.67
C THR A 201 55.22 42.85 44.69
N THR A 202 54.89 42.61 45.96
CA THR A 202 55.05 43.60 47.02
C THR A 202 56.23 43.21 47.93
N PRO A 203 57.10 44.18 48.33
CA PRO A 203 58.11 43.92 49.35
C PRO A 203 57.44 43.50 50.66
N ASN A 204 57.87 42.38 51.22
CA ASN A 204 57.37 41.83 52.48
C ASN A 204 58.53 41.44 53.39
N GLY A 205 58.94 42.41 54.19
CA GLY A 205 60.09 42.29 55.07
C GLY A 205 61.42 42.31 54.33
N THR A 206 62.49 42.13 55.09
CA THR A 206 63.86 42.12 54.58
C THR A 206 64.53 40.84 55.06
N ARG A 207 65.20 40.12 54.15
CA ARG A 207 65.99 38.93 54.48
C ARG A 207 67.44 39.32 54.64
N GLU A 208 68.03 38.98 55.79
CA GLU A 208 69.47 39.13 56.04
C GLU A 208 70.24 38.21 55.10
N ILE A 209 71.17 38.79 54.33
CA ILE A 209 72.03 38.07 53.38
C ILE A 209 73.48 37.97 53.88
N GLY A 210 73.78 38.59 55.01
CA GLY A 210 75.07 38.52 55.67
C GLY A 210 75.19 39.58 56.75
N ARG A 211 76.32 39.56 57.46
CA ARG A 211 76.67 40.57 58.46
C ARG A 211 77.97 41.26 58.10
N THR A 212 78.11 42.53 58.45
CA THR A 212 79.35 43.30 58.25
C THR A 212 80.47 42.74 59.13
N ALA A 213 81.68 42.58 58.58
CA ALA A 213 82.79 41.91 59.28
C ALA A 213 83.32 42.69 60.51
N THR A 214 83.14 44.01 60.54
CA THR A 214 83.67 44.90 61.59
C THR A 214 82.64 45.26 62.67
N THR A 215 81.35 45.40 62.33
CA THR A 215 80.28 45.82 63.27
C THR A 215 79.24 44.73 63.56
N ASN A 216 79.29 43.59 62.87
CA ASN A 216 78.34 42.48 62.97
C ASN A 216 76.86 42.87 62.76
N GLU A 217 76.63 43.94 61.99
CA GLU A 217 75.31 44.45 61.64
C GLU A 217 74.74 43.70 60.44
N SER A 218 73.42 43.48 60.46
CA SER A 218 72.66 42.73 59.46
C SER A 218 72.56 43.50 58.14
N VAL A 219 73.13 42.96 57.06
CA VAL A 219 72.91 43.45 55.68
C VAL A 219 71.70 42.73 55.14
N VAL A 220 70.62 43.47 54.94
CA VAL A 220 69.34 42.92 54.52
C VAL A 220 68.98 43.35 53.10
N VAL A 221 68.29 42.47 52.36
CA VAL A 221 67.65 42.78 51.08
C VAL A 221 66.13 42.63 51.21
N PRO A 222 65.33 43.41 50.48
CA PRO A 222 63.88 43.25 50.50
C PRO A 222 63.50 41.84 50.03
N ASN A 223 62.68 41.17 50.83
CA ASN A 223 62.02 39.94 50.43
C ASN A 223 60.73 40.33 49.70
N PHE A 224 60.30 39.55 48.72
CA PHE A 224 59.13 39.87 47.90
C PHE A 224 58.10 38.75 48.00
N THR A 225 56.84 39.12 48.23
CA THR A 225 55.71 38.19 48.06
C THR A 225 54.95 38.51 46.79
N THR A 226 54.71 37.48 45.99
CA THR A 226 53.92 37.56 44.75
C THR A 226 52.46 37.29 45.07
N ILE A 227 51.57 38.19 44.65
CA ILE A 227 50.11 38.03 44.76
C ILE A 227 49.57 37.60 43.41
N PHE A 228 48.87 36.47 43.41
CA PHE A 228 48.19 35.92 42.24
C PHE A 228 46.68 36.16 42.32
N ALA A 229 46.03 36.43 41.19
CA ALA A 229 44.58 36.42 41.07
C ALA A 229 44.14 35.53 39.90
N ASN A 230 42.87 35.13 39.90
CA ASN A 230 42.30 34.37 38.80
C ASN A 230 42.30 35.24 37.53
N GLN A 231 42.85 34.69 36.44
CA GLN A 231 42.88 35.38 35.15
C GLN A 231 41.46 35.51 34.59
N LYS A 232 41.14 36.63 33.92
CA LYS A 232 39.77 36.88 33.44
C LYS A 232 39.38 35.88 32.35
N PHE A 233 38.11 35.47 32.35
CA PHE A 233 37.56 34.51 31.38
C PHE A 233 37.86 34.89 29.92
N VAL A 234 37.67 36.16 29.55
CA VAL A 234 37.85 36.61 28.15
C VAL A 234 39.32 36.53 27.72
N GLU A 235 40.25 36.88 28.60
CA GLU A 235 41.70 36.78 28.35
C GLU A 235 42.10 35.31 28.18
N GLN A 236 41.60 34.42 29.03
CA GLN A 236 41.85 32.98 28.89
C GLN A 236 41.30 32.43 27.57
N ILE A 237 40.12 32.87 27.13
CA ILE A 237 39.52 32.42 25.88
C ILE A 237 40.32 32.89 24.66
N GLN A 238 40.86 34.10 24.70
CA GLN A 238 41.71 34.63 23.62
C GLN A 238 43.08 33.96 23.60
N GLU A 239 43.71 33.81 24.75
CA GLU A 239 45.06 33.22 24.86
C GLU A 239 45.08 31.72 24.60
N ASN A 240 43.99 31.01 24.93
CA ASN A 240 43.86 29.56 24.69
C ASN A 240 43.16 29.24 23.37
N PHE A 241 42.94 30.24 22.51
CA PHE A 241 42.31 30.01 21.21
C PHE A 241 43.22 29.17 20.31
N ASN A 242 42.76 27.97 19.98
CA ASN A 242 43.45 27.03 19.13
C ASN A 242 42.75 26.90 17.77
N GLN A 243 43.56 26.76 16.72
CA GLN A 243 43.10 26.45 15.38
C GLN A 243 43.91 25.27 14.87
N SER A 244 43.23 24.27 14.30
CA SER A 244 43.87 23.12 13.69
C SER A 244 43.21 22.79 12.37
N ILE A 245 44.03 22.43 11.38
CA ILE A 245 43.59 21.83 10.13
C ILE A 245 44.46 20.60 9.88
N GLY A 246 43.84 19.49 9.50
CA GLY A 246 44.52 18.23 9.31
C GLY A 246 43.91 17.45 8.15
N ILE A 247 44.77 16.88 7.31
CA ILE A 247 44.38 15.94 6.25
C ILE A 247 44.73 14.54 6.72
N ASN A 248 43.79 13.62 6.63
CA ASN A 248 43.97 12.22 7.03
C ASN A 248 43.79 11.31 5.80
N LEU A 249 44.81 10.52 5.47
CA LEU A 249 44.78 9.50 4.43
C LEU A 249 44.81 8.11 5.07
N SER A 250 43.76 7.33 4.87
CA SER A 250 43.65 5.95 5.37
C SER A 250 43.58 4.99 4.19
N ILE A 251 44.57 4.08 4.10
CA ILE A 251 44.63 3.05 3.05
C ILE A 251 44.42 1.69 3.71
N PRO A 252 43.27 1.02 3.49
CA PRO A 252 43.03 -0.30 4.04
C PRO A 252 43.91 -1.33 3.31
N ILE A 253 44.87 -1.93 4.01
CA ILE A 253 45.75 -2.99 3.44
C ILE A 253 45.10 -4.36 3.62
N PHE A 254 44.69 -4.69 4.85
CA PHE A 254 43.99 -5.92 5.16
C PHE A 254 42.96 -5.70 6.27
N ASN A 255 41.74 -6.17 6.05
CA ASN A 255 40.61 -6.00 6.96
C ASN A 255 39.88 -7.32 7.25
N GLY A 256 40.63 -8.44 7.32
CA GLY A 256 40.05 -9.75 7.59
C GLY A 256 39.04 -10.21 6.53
N TYR A 257 39.26 -9.83 5.26
CA TYR A 257 38.34 -10.06 4.14
C TYR A 257 36.96 -9.39 4.24
N ALA A 258 36.73 -8.47 5.19
CA ALA A 258 35.43 -7.84 5.39
C ALA A 258 34.89 -7.15 4.11
N VAL A 259 35.73 -6.40 3.39
CA VAL A 259 35.31 -5.73 2.14
C VAL A 259 35.02 -6.76 1.04
N ARG A 260 35.78 -7.85 0.95
CA ARG A 260 35.53 -8.93 -0.01
C ARG A 260 34.19 -9.60 0.25
N SER A 261 33.89 -9.90 1.51
CA SER A 261 32.62 -10.48 1.93
C SER A 261 31.45 -9.53 1.65
N ASN A 262 31.61 -8.22 1.89
CA ASN A 262 30.58 -7.22 1.59
C ASN A 262 30.32 -7.09 0.08
N VAL A 263 31.36 -7.09 -0.76
CA VAL A 263 31.19 -7.10 -2.22
C VAL A 263 30.50 -8.37 -2.70
N ARG A 264 30.85 -9.53 -2.13
CA ARG A 264 30.15 -10.79 -2.45
C ARG A 264 28.68 -10.73 -2.04
N ARG A 265 28.37 -10.17 -0.87
CA ARG A 265 26.99 -9.96 -0.40
C ARG A 265 26.20 -9.04 -1.33
N ALA A 266 26.78 -7.90 -1.73
CA ALA A 266 26.13 -6.99 -2.68
C ALA A 266 25.88 -7.64 -4.05
N LYS A 267 26.79 -8.49 -4.53
CA LYS A 267 26.57 -9.28 -5.76
C LYS A 267 25.42 -10.28 -5.61
N LEU A 268 25.34 -10.99 -4.48
CA LEU A 268 24.22 -11.89 -4.20
C LEU A 268 22.91 -11.12 -4.12
N GLN A 269 22.91 -9.94 -3.50
CA GLN A 269 21.73 -9.08 -3.44
C GLN A 269 21.27 -8.63 -4.84
N TYR A 270 22.20 -8.25 -5.71
CA TYR A 270 21.88 -7.95 -7.10
C TYR A 270 21.27 -9.15 -7.83
N GLN A 271 21.85 -10.34 -7.68
CA GLN A 271 21.29 -11.58 -8.25
C GLN A 271 19.89 -11.88 -7.71
N ASN A 272 19.66 -11.69 -6.41
CA ASN A 272 18.33 -11.83 -5.81
C ASN A 272 17.32 -10.84 -6.44
N THR A 273 17.73 -9.59 -6.66
CA THR A 273 16.86 -8.59 -7.31
C THR A 273 16.58 -8.92 -8.78
N GLN A 274 17.53 -9.49 -9.52
CA GLN A 274 17.31 -9.96 -10.89
C GLN A 274 16.29 -11.11 -10.93
N VAL A 275 16.41 -12.07 -10.00
CA VAL A 275 15.43 -13.16 -9.86
C VAL A 275 14.06 -12.59 -9.48
N GLN A 276 14.00 -11.63 -8.56
CA GLN A 276 12.75 -10.98 -8.17
C GLN A 276 12.10 -10.22 -9.33
N GLU A 277 12.88 -9.52 -10.15
CA GLU A 277 12.40 -8.87 -11.37
C GLU A 277 11.81 -9.88 -12.36
N GLN A 278 12.50 -11.01 -12.58
CA GLN A 278 11.99 -12.07 -13.44
C GLN A 278 10.70 -12.70 -12.88
N LEU A 279 10.62 -12.91 -11.56
CA LEU A 279 9.41 -13.39 -10.90
C LEU A 279 8.25 -12.39 -11.08
N THR A 280 8.50 -11.09 -10.99
CA THR A 280 7.48 -10.06 -11.24
C THR A 280 6.98 -10.11 -12.69
N LYS A 281 7.88 -10.26 -13.68
CA LYS A 281 7.51 -10.45 -15.10
C LYS A 281 6.68 -11.71 -15.31
N ASN A 282 7.10 -12.84 -14.73
CA ASN A 282 6.37 -14.10 -14.82
C ASN A 282 4.99 -14.01 -14.16
N ASN A 283 4.89 -13.33 -13.01
CA ASN A 283 3.63 -13.11 -12.31
C ASN A 283 2.68 -12.24 -13.15
N LEU A 284 3.19 -11.15 -13.75
CA LEU A 284 2.40 -10.31 -14.65
C LEU A 284 1.86 -11.13 -15.85
N ASN A 285 2.71 -11.95 -16.48
CA ASN A 285 2.27 -12.83 -17.56
C ASN A 285 1.17 -13.80 -17.12
N ARG A 286 1.33 -14.43 -15.95
CA ARG A 286 0.33 -15.34 -15.37
C ARG A 286 -1.00 -14.62 -15.09
N VAL A 287 -0.95 -13.43 -14.49
CA VAL A 287 -2.14 -12.63 -14.16
C VAL A 287 -2.88 -12.19 -15.41
N ILE A 288 -2.16 -11.73 -16.45
CA ILE A 288 -2.76 -11.35 -17.74
C ILE A 288 -3.37 -12.57 -18.44
N SER A 289 -2.64 -13.68 -18.49
CA SER A 289 -3.14 -14.93 -19.10
C SER A 289 -4.44 -15.37 -18.41
N GLN A 290 -4.47 -15.33 -17.07
CA GLN A 290 -5.67 -15.66 -16.31
C GLN A 290 -6.81 -14.68 -16.59
N ALA A 291 -6.55 -13.38 -16.62
CA ALA A 291 -7.57 -12.37 -16.87
C ALA A 291 -8.23 -12.54 -18.25
N VAL A 292 -7.47 -12.88 -19.28
CA VAL A 292 -8.01 -13.11 -20.65
C VAL A 292 -8.91 -14.34 -20.66
N VAL A 293 -8.48 -15.43 -20.02
CA VAL A 293 -9.28 -16.66 -19.91
C VAL A 293 -10.54 -16.42 -19.07
N ASP A 294 -10.42 -15.68 -17.96
CA ASP A 294 -11.54 -15.35 -17.07
C ASP A 294 -12.59 -14.50 -17.79
N LEU A 295 -12.18 -13.53 -18.61
CA LEU A 295 -13.12 -12.72 -19.40
C LEU A 295 -13.93 -13.60 -20.35
N LYS A 296 -13.26 -14.48 -21.10
CA LYS A 296 -13.91 -15.40 -22.03
C LYS A 296 -14.88 -16.35 -21.30
N ALA A 297 -14.48 -16.85 -20.13
CA ALA A 297 -15.34 -17.69 -19.29
C ALA A 297 -16.55 -16.92 -18.76
N ALA A 298 -16.37 -15.67 -18.31
CA ALA A 298 -17.44 -14.81 -17.81
C ALA A 298 -18.47 -14.48 -18.92
N GLN A 299 -18.02 -14.28 -20.16
CA GLN A 299 -18.91 -14.11 -21.31
C GLN A 299 -19.80 -15.33 -21.54
N GLY A 300 -19.19 -16.52 -21.62
CA GLY A 300 -19.92 -17.77 -21.79
C GLY A 300 -20.88 -18.03 -20.64
N ARG A 301 -20.47 -17.71 -19.41
CA ARG A 301 -21.31 -17.83 -18.21
C ARG A 301 -22.50 -16.90 -18.27
N TYR A 302 -22.32 -15.62 -18.60
CA TYR A 302 -23.41 -14.66 -18.72
C TYR A 302 -24.42 -15.08 -19.80
N GLN A 303 -23.94 -15.48 -20.98
CA GLN A 303 -24.82 -15.98 -22.04
C GLN A 303 -25.62 -17.21 -21.59
N SER A 304 -24.99 -18.13 -20.87
CA SER A 304 -25.64 -19.35 -20.38
C SER A 304 -26.65 -19.05 -19.27
N THR A 305 -26.31 -18.21 -18.29
CA THR A 305 -27.23 -17.86 -17.20
C THR A 305 -28.40 -17.00 -17.69
N THR A 306 -28.20 -16.16 -18.71
CA THR A 306 -29.30 -15.46 -19.38
C THR A 306 -30.27 -16.45 -20.05
N ASN A 307 -29.76 -17.46 -20.77
CA ASN A 307 -30.60 -18.49 -21.38
C ASN A 307 -31.36 -19.31 -20.31
N VAL A 308 -30.68 -19.70 -19.22
CA VAL A 308 -31.30 -20.42 -18.10
C VAL A 308 -32.38 -19.58 -17.42
N PHE A 309 -32.12 -18.30 -17.16
CA PHE A 309 -33.10 -17.39 -16.59
C PHE A 309 -34.34 -17.25 -17.48
N ASN A 310 -34.16 -17.06 -18.78
CA ASN A 310 -35.29 -16.97 -19.71
C ASN A 310 -36.10 -18.28 -19.73
N ALA A 311 -35.45 -19.44 -19.79
CA ALA A 311 -36.14 -20.73 -19.76
C ALA A 311 -36.90 -20.97 -18.44
N GLN A 312 -36.30 -20.63 -17.29
CA GLN A 312 -36.94 -20.76 -15.98
C GLN A 312 -38.08 -19.75 -15.79
N LYS A 313 -37.95 -18.56 -16.36
CA LYS A 313 -39.02 -17.55 -16.37
C LYS A 313 -40.23 -18.04 -17.17
N ASP A 314 -40.01 -18.60 -18.36
CA ASP A 314 -41.09 -19.14 -19.19
C ASP A 314 -41.74 -20.39 -18.54
N ALA A 315 -40.92 -21.27 -17.95
CA ALA A 315 -41.42 -22.42 -17.21
C ALA A 315 -42.25 -22.02 -15.99
N PHE A 316 -41.79 -21.02 -15.23
CA PHE A 316 -42.53 -20.46 -14.11
C PHE A 316 -43.86 -19.86 -14.55
N TYR A 317 -43.88 -19.10 -15.65
CA TYR A 317 -45.12 -18.54 -16.20
C TYR A 317 -46.12 -19.64 -16.56
N ALA A 318 -45.69 -20.73 -17.20
CA ALA A 318 -46.57 -21.85 -17.52
C ALA A 318 -47.11 -22.56 -16.26
N VAL A 319 -46.27 -22.74 -15.23
CA VAL A 319 -46.67 -23.33 -13.94
C VAL A 319 -47.63 -22.40 -13.18
N GLU A 320 -47.38 -21.10 -13.19
CA GLU A 320 -48.21 -20.07 -12.59
C GLU A 320 -49.62 -20.08 -13.18
N GLN A 321 -49.75 -20.09 -14.50
CA GLN A 321 -51.05 -20.17 -15.17
C GLN A 321 -51.80 -21.46 -14.84
N ARG A 322 -51.11 -22.60 -14.82
CA ARG A 322 -51.73 -23.89 -14.42
C ARG A 322 -52.13 -23.91 -12.95
N TYR A 323 -51.34 -23.29 -12.09
CA TYR A 323 -51.61 -23.18 -10.66
C TYR A 323 -52.86 -22.33 -10.40
N GLU A 324 -53.02 -21.22 -11.11
CA GLU A 324 -54.22 -20.37 -11.06
C GLU A 324 -55.49 -21.11 -11.46
N GLN A 325 -55.38 -22.08 -12.36
CA GLN A 325 -56.49 -22.95 -12.78
C GLN A 325 -56.67 -24.20 -11.90
N GLY A 326 -55.87 -24.36 -10.83
CA GLY A 326 -55.93 -25.51 -9.93
C GLY A 326 -55.36 -26.82 -10.52
N LEU A 327 -54.62 -26.74 -11.63
CA LEU A 327 -54.06 -27.92 -12.34
C LEU A 327 -52.68 -28.36 -11.83
N VAL A 328 -52.10 -27.63 -10.86
CA VAL A 328 -50.78 -27.88 -10.27
C VAL A 328 -50.87 -27.62 -8.76
N ASN A 329 -50.09 -28.35 -7.97
CA ASN A 329 -50.06 -28.21 -6.50
C ASN A 329 -49.14 -27.05 -6.05
N SER A 330 -49.23 -26.69 -4.77
CA SER A 330 -48.47 -25.58 -4.16
C SER A 330 -46.96 -25.84 -4.12
N LEU A 331 -46.56 -27.10 -3.98
CA LEU A 331 -45.15 -27.52 -3.96
C LEU A 331 -44.47 -27.31 -5.32
N ASP A 332 -45.13 -27.70 -6.41
CA ASP A 332 -44.62 -27.53 -7.78
C ASP A 332 -44.52 -26.05 -8.15
N PHE A 333 -45.50 -25.23 -7.75
CA PHE A 333 -45.45 -23.77 -7.91
C PHE A 333 -44.28 -23.16 -7.12
N SER A 334 -44.14 -23.50 -5.83
CA SER A 334 -43.04 -23.03 -4.97
C SER A 334 -41.66 -23.46 -5.49
N THR A 335 -41.56 -24.69 -5.99
CA THR A 335 -40.32 -25.21 -6.59
C THR A 335 -39.96 -24.46 -7.87
N SER A 336 -40.94 -24.22 -8.74
CA SER A 336 -40.73 -23.45 -9.98
C SER A 336 -40.35 -22.00 -9.69
N GLN A 337 -40.99 -21.36 -8.71
CA GLN A 337 -40.64 -20.02 -8.25
C GLN A 337 -39.20 -19.96 -7.73
N THR A 338 -38.81 -20.91 -6.89
CA THR A 338 -37.45 -21.00 -6.34
C THR A 338 -36.40 -21.15 -7.45
N ASN A 339 -36.68 -22.00 -8.45
CA ASN A 339 -35.79 -22.20 -9.60
C ASN A 339 -35.63 -20.93 -10.44
N ARG A 340 -36.73 -20.21 -10.70
CA ARG A 340 -36.70 -18.91 -11.40
C ARG A 340 -35.88 -17.88 -10.62
N ASN A 341 -36.13 -17.75 -9.32
CA ASN A 341 -35.44 -16.81 -8.44
C ASN A 341 -33.93 -17.06 -8.41
N LYS A 342 -33.54 -18.33 -8.29
CA LYS A 342 -32.13 -18.73 -8.35
C LYS A 342 -31.49 -18.36 -9.69
N ALA A 343 -32.16 -18.66 -10.80
CA ALA A 343 -31.65 -18.34 -12.13
C ALA A 343 -31.50 -16.82 -12.36
N GLU A 344 -32.41 -16.02 -11.81
CA GLU A 344 -32.33 -14.55 -11.86
C GLU A 344 -31.10 -14.03 -11.11
N ILE A 345 -30.86 -14.52 -9.89
CA ILE A 345 -29.69 -14.15 -9.07
C ILE A 345 -28.39 -14.57 -9.77
N ASP A 346 -28.33 -15.78 -10.32
CA ASP A 346 -27.17 -16.29 -11.06
C ASP A 346 -26.87 -15.44 -12.32
N MET A 347 -27.92 -14.97 -13.02
CA MET A 347 -27.77 -14.06 -14.16
C MET A 347 -27.26 -12.68 -13.73
N ILE A 348 -27.81 -12.10 -12.66
CA ILE A 348 -27.36 -10.81 -12.12
C ILE A 348 -25.88 -10.90 -11.71
N GLN A 349 -25.47 -11.96 -11.03
CA GLN A 349 -24.07 -12.17 -10.65
C GLN A 349 -23.16 -12.27 -11.89
N ALA A 350 -23.55 -13.08 -12.88
CA ALA A 350 -22.76 -13.26 -14.10
C ALA A 350 -22.63 -11.96 -14.91
N LYS A 351 -23.66 -11.10 -14.92
CA LYS A 351 -23.64 -9.79 -15.57
C LYS A 351 -22.55 -8.90 -14.99
N TYR A 352 -22.51 -8.75 -13.66
CA TYR A 352 -21.55 -7.87 -13.00
C TYR A 352 -20.13 -8.44 -13.00
N ASP A 353 -19.95 -9.77 -12.93
CA ASP A 353 -18.64 -10.41 -13.13
C ASP A 353 -18.10 -10.15 -14.54
N LEU A 354 -18.92 -10.31 -15.60
CA LEU A 354 -18.51 -10.00 -16.96
C LEU A 354 -18.03 -8.54 -17.12
N ILE A 355 -18.83 -7.58 -16.64
CA ILE A 355 -18.47 -6.16 -16.70
C ILE A 355 -17.14 -5.90 -15.96
N PHE A 356 -16.98 -6.50 -14.77
CA PHE A 356 -15.75 -6.35 -13.99
C PHE A 356 -14.54 -6.93 -14.72
N ARG A 357 -14.62 -8.18 -15.24
CA ARG A 357 -13.52 -8.81 -15.99
C ARG A 357 -13.13 -8.02 -17.23
N ALA A 358 -14.11 -7.44 -17.93
CA ALA A 358 -13.85 -6.62 -19.10
C ALA A 358 -13.02 -5.37 -18.73
N LYS A 359 -13.41 -4.67 -17.66
CA LYS A 359 -12.69 -3.47 -17.19
C LYS A 359 -11.31 -3.80 -16.61
N VAL A 360 -11.13 -4.98 -16.01
CA VAL A 360 -9.81 -5.46 -15.55
C VAL A 360 -8.85 -5.68 -16.74
N ILE A 361 -9.33 -6.17 -17.89
CA ILE A 361 -8.51 -6.28 -19.11
C ILE A 361 -8.13 -4.91 -19.66
N ASP A 362 -9.06 -3.97 -19.72
CA ASP A 362 -8.76 -2.59 -20.14
C ASP A 362 -7.68 -1.95 -19.26
N TYR A 363 -7.71 -2.22 -17.95
CA TYR A 363 -6.67 -1.80 -17.02
C TYR A 363 -5.28 -2.40 -17.35
N TYR A 364 -5.19 -3.70 -17.66
CA TYR A 364 -3.91 -4.31 -18.09
C TYR A 364 -3.41 -3.82 -19.45
N LEU A 365 -4.33 -3.35 -20.31
CA LEU A 365 -3.98 -2.69 -21.57
C LEU A 365 -3.51 -1.24 -21.39
N GLY A 366 -3.49 -0.72 -20.16
CA GLY A 366 -3.08 0.66 -19.87
C GLY A 366 -4.13 1.69 -20.26
N LYS A 367 -5.38 1.28 -20.52
CA LYS A 367 -6.49 2.20 -20.74
C LYS A 367 -6.99 2.71 -19.39
N GLN A 368 -7.44 3.97 -19.35
CA GLN A 368 -8.08 4.52 -18.16
C GLN A 368 -9.40 3.76 -17.91
N ILE A 369 -9.65 3.35 -16.67
CA ILE A 369 -10.92 2.70 -16.31
C ILE A 369 -12.02 3.76 -16.30
N THR A 370 -12.86 3.77 -17.33
CA THR A 370 -14.06 4.61 -17.42
C THR A 370 -15.31 3.75 -17.33
N PHE A 371 -16.33 4.21 -16.59
CA PHE A 371 -17.62 3.54 -16.41
C PHE A 371 -18.74 4.29 -17.11
#